data_AF-A0A7C9M3Q7-F1
#
_entry.id   AF-A0A7C9M3Q7-F1
#
_cell.length_a   1.000
_cell.length_b   1.000
_cell.length_c   1.000
_cell.angle_alpha   90.00
_cell.angle_beta   90.00
_cell.angle_gamma   90.00
#
_symmetry.space_group_name_H-M   'P 1'
#
loop_
_entity.id
_entity.type
_entity.pdbx_description
1 polymer ?
#
loop_
_entity_poly.entity_id
_entity_poly.type
_entity_poly.pdbx_seq_one_letter_code
_entity_poly.pdbx_strand_id
1 'polypeptide(L)'
;MTSARKPRSRLTNIVIAAIVLVLAIQGVGYGLAWSAKTRCADALYAEVTAHNVSGLTPRGDRVLPTRDAVQAQVTGPFEVTVWLAMPRDLHATIYTKRFVVWPWGLRARKTEVLYPV
;
A
#
# COMPACT_ATOMS: atom_id res chain seq x y z
N MET A 1 -28.21 -35.15 -42.19
CA MET A 1 -28.17 -34.90 -40.73
C MET A 1 -26.77 -34.45 -40.33
N THR A 2 -26.49 -33.15 -40.44
CA THR A 2 -25.19 -32.56 -40.10
C THR A 2 -25.24 -32.01 -38.68
N SER A 3 -24.67 -32.76 -37.75
CA SER A 3 -24.52 -32.35 -36.36
C SER A 3 -23.43 -31.28 -36.25
N ALA A 4 -23.85 -30.02 -36.15
CA ALA A 4 -22.99 -28.89 -35.85
C ALA A 4 -22.40 -29.07 -34.44
N ARG A 5 -21.17 -29.61 -34.35
CA ARG A 5 -20.45 -29.72 -33.08
C ARG A 5 -20.22 -28.33 -32.50
N LYS A 6 -20.86 -28.13 -31.35
CA LYS A 6 -20.92 -26.92 -30.52
C LYS A 6 -19.52 -26.31 -30.26
N PRO A 7 -19.26 -25.04 -30.61
CA PRO A 7 -17.97 -24.36 -30.34
C PRO A 7 -17.74 -24.01 -28.84
N ARG A 8 -18.57 -24.53 -27.92
CA ARG A 8 -18.57 -24.16 -26.49
C ARG A 8 -17.24 -24.44 -25.79
N SER A 9 -16.51 -25.50 -26.15
CA SER A 9 -15.28 -25.88 -25.45
C SER A 9 -14.12 -24.89 -25.63
N ARG A 10 -14.01 -24.25 -26.80
CA ARG A 10 -12.95 -23.25 -27.04
C ARG A 10 -13.21 -21.96 -26.27
N LEU A 11 -14.46 -21.50 -26.24
CA LEU A 11 -14.87 -20.33 -25.46
C LEU A 11 -14.67 -20.56 -23.95
N THR A 12 -15.05 -21.73 -23.44
CA THR A 12 -14.83 -22.07 -22.02
C THR A 12 -13.34 -22.08 -21.67
N ASN A 13 -12.47 -22.64 -22.52
CA ASN A 13 -11.03 -22.65 -22.27
C ASN A 13 -10.41 -21.25 -22.30
N ILE A 14 -10.86 -20.37 -23.19
CA ILE A 14 -10.40 -18.97 -23.25
C ILE A 14 -10.81 -18.23 -21.97
N VAL A 15 -12.05 -18.41 -21.52
CA VAL A 15 -12.54 -17.79 -20.28
C VAL A 15 -11.75 -18.29 -19.07
N ILE A 16 -11.50 -19.60 -18.97
CA ILE A 16 -10.69 -20.17 -17.89
C ILE A 16 -9.28 -19.60 -17.94
N ALA A 17 -8.64 -19.56 -19.11
CA ALA A 17 -7.31 -19.00 -19.27
C ALA A 17 -7.25 -17.52 -18.85
N ALA A 18 -8.27 -16.73 -19.22
CA ALA A 18 -8.37 -15.33 -18.81
C ALA A 18 -8.51 -15.19 -17.28
N ILE A 19 -9.35 -16.02 -16.64
CA ILE A 19 -9.51 -16.02 -15.18
C ILE A 19 -8.19 -16.40 -14.48
N VAL A 20 -7.53 -17.46 -14.93
CA VAL A 20 -6.25 -17.90 -14.38
C VAL A 20 -5.19 -16.79 -14.53
N LEU A 21 -5.15 -16.12 -15.67
CA LEU A 21 -4.24 -15.01 -15.90
C LEU A 21 -4.52 -13.84 -14.95
N VAL A 22 -5.78 -13.47 -14.74
CA VAL A 22 -6.17 -12.41 -13.79
C VAL A 22 -5.76 -12.78 -12.36
N LEU A 23 -5.98 -14.03 -11.94
CA LEU A 23 -5.58 -14.52 -10.63
C LEU A 23 -4.05 -14.49 -10.46
N ALA A 24 -3.30 -14.88 -11.49
CA ALA A 24 -1.85 -14.83 -11.47
C ALA A 24 -1.33 -13.39 -11.33
N ILE A 25 -1.91 -12.43 -12.06
CA ILE A 25 -1.55 -11.01 -11.96
C ILE A 25 -1.83 -10.48 -10.55
N GLN A 26 -2.97 -10.83 -9.95
CA GLN A 26 -3.27 -10.45 -8.58
C GLN A 26 -2.28 -11.06 -7.58
N GLY A 27 -1.97 -12.35 -7.70
CA GLY A 27 -0.99 -13.02 -6.84
C GLY A 27 0.39 -12.34 -6.89
N VAL A 28 0.86 -11.98 -8.09
CA VAL A 28 2.10 -11.23 -8.28
C VAL A 28 2.00 -9.84 -7.63
N GLY A 29 0.88 -9.14 -7.82
CA GLY A 29 0.66 -7.81 -7.24
C GLY A 29 0.68 -7.81 -5.72
N TYR A 30 0.04 -8.78 -5.09
CA TYR A 30 0.07 -8.94 -3.62
C TYR A 30 1.46 -9.35 -3.13
N GLY A 31 2.16 -10.24 -3.85
CA GLY A 31 3.53 -10.64 -3.50
C GLY A 31 4.51 -9.46 -3.55
N LEU A 32 4.43 -8.65 -4.61
CA LEU A 32 5.24 -7.44 -4.74
C LEU A 32 4.93 -6.44 -3.63
N ALA A 33 3.65 -6.15 -3.39
CA ALA A 33 3.23 -5.24 -2.33
C ALA A 33 3.70 -5.71 -0.94
N TRP A 34 3.64 -7.01 -0.67
CA TRP A 34 4.14 -7.58 0.58
C TRP A 34 5.66 -7.40 0.73
N SER A 35 6.43 -7.74 -0.31
CA SER A 35 7.89 -7.61 -0.30
C SER A 35 8.36 -6.15 -0.13
N ALA A 36 7.56 -5.20 -0.58
CA ALA A 36 7.88 -3.78 -0.55
C ALA A 36 7.46 -3.07 0.75
N LYS A 37 6.72 -3.72 1.66
CA LYS A 37 6.24 -3.09 2.91
C LYS A 37 7.34 -2.35 3.67
N THR A 38 8.47 -3.01 3.90
CA THR A 38 9.62 -2.46 4.63
C THR A 38 10.16 -1.21 3.92
N ARG A 39 10.36 -1.30 2.60
CA ARG A 39 10.88 -0.17 1.79
C ARG A 39 9.91 1.02 1.78
N CYS A 40 8.60 0.77 1.73
CA CYS A 40 7.59 1.83 1.82
C CYS A 40 7.59 2.51 3.20
N ALA A 41 7.74 1.73 4.28
CA ALA A 41 7.84 2.27 5.64
C ALA A 41 9.09 3.12 5.82
N ASP A 42 10.24 2.62 5.35
CA ASP A 42 11.52 3.33 5.42
C ASP A 42 11.49 4.62 4.57
N ALA A 43 10.81 4.61 3.42
CA ALA A 43 10.62 5.81 2.59
C ALA A 43 9.78 6.89 3.29
N LEU A 44 8.67 6.51 3.93
CA LEU A 44 7.87 7.46 4.72
C LEU A 44 8.66 7.99 5.91
N TYR A 45 9.40 7.12 6.61
CA TYR A 45 10.25 7.52 7.73
C TYR A 45 11.32 8.53 7.30
N ALA A 46 12.00 8.27 6.19
CA ALA A 46 13.03 9.15 5.65
C ALA A 46 12.46 10.53 5.29
N GLU A 47 11.26 10.58 4.69
CA GLU A 47 10.58 11.83 4.32
C GLU A 47 10.12 12.63 5.54
N VAL A 48 9.51 11.96 6.53
CA VAL A 48 9.05 12.60 7.77
C VAL A 48 10.25 13.15 8.56
N THR A 49 11.34 12.39 8.62
CA THR A 49 12.60 12.79 9.27
C THR A 49 13.24 13.96 8.52
N ALA A 50 13.29 13.93 7.18
CA ALA A 50 13.84 15.01 6.36
C ALA A 50 13.05 16.32 6.51
N HIS A 51 11.75 16.24 6.77
CA HIS A 51 10.90 17.40 7.05
C HIS A 51 10.92 17.85 8.51
N ASN A 52 11.78 17.27 9.37
CA ASN A 52 11.88 17.59 10.79
C ASN A 52 10.53 17.54 11.54
N VAL A 53 9.62 16.69 11.08
CA VAL A 53 8.31 16.54 11.70
C VAL A 53 8.52 15.89 13.07
N SER A 54 8.03 16.55 14.10
CA SER A 54 8.06 16.05 15.48
C SER A 54 6.69 16.21 16.11
N GLY A 55 6.33 15.24 16.94
CA GLY A 55 5.16 15.33 17.79
C GLY A 55 5.42 16.17 19.04
N LEU A 56 4.34 16.58 19.68
CA LEU A 56 4.34 17.21 21.00
C LEU A 56 3.45 16.38 21.94
N THR A 57 3.93 16.04 23.13
CA THR A 57 3.08 15.46 24.17
C THR A 57 2.23 16.54 24.84
N PRO A 58 1.15 16.17 25.56
CA PRO A 58 0.38 17.10 26.38
C PRO A 58 1.20 17.80 27.48
N ARG A 59 2.38 17.26 27.83
CA ARG A 59 3.33 17.89 28.77
C ARG A 59 4.30 18.86 28.11
N GLY A 60 4.21 19.03 26.79
CA GLY A 60 5.12 19.86 26.00
C GLY A 60 6.42 19.16 25.58
N ASP A 61 6.57 17.87 25.86
CA ASP A 61 7.76 17.11 25.46
C ASP A 61 7.74 16.83 23.96
N ARG A 62 8.89 17.01 23.31
CA ARG A 62 9.04 16.73 21.87
C ARG A 62 9.20 15.23 21.65
N VAL A 63 8.31 14.64 20.85
CA VAL A 63 8.38 13.23 20.44
C VAL A 63 8.95 13.15 19.03
N LEU A 64 10.09 12.48 18.87
CA LEU A 64 10.67 12.25 17.56
C LEU A 64 10.01 11.04 16.88
N PRO A 65 9.83 11.07 15.55
CA PRO A 65 9.41 9.90 14.80
C PRO A 65 10.39 8.76 15.04
N THR A 66 9.88 7.59 15.41
CA THR A 66 10.63 6.35 15.39
C THR A 66 10.18 5.51 14.20
N ARG A 67 11.11 4.74 13.63
CA ARG A 67 10.83 3.85 12.51
C ARG A 67 9.80 2.79 12.88
N ASP A 68 9.77 2.35 14.13
CA ASP A 68 8.83 1.35 14.63
C ASP A 68 7.41 1.88 14.83
N ALA A 69 7.23 3.21 14.88
CA ALA A 69 5.92 3.85 14.90
C ALA A 69 5.28 3.90 13.50
N VAL A 70 6.05 3.67 12.43
CA VAL A 70 5.53 3.61 11.05
C VAL A 70 4.92 2.24 10.81
N GLN A 71 3.64 2.22 10.44
CA GLN A 71 2.94 1.00 10.07
C GLN A 71 2.76 0.90 8.56
N ALA A 72 2.76 -0.33 8.06
CA ALA A 72 2.63 -0.63 6.63
C ALA A 72 1.63 -1.77 6.39
N GLN A 73 0.63 -1.51 5.55
CA GLN A 73 -0.39 -2.48 5.19
C GLN A 73 -0.56 -2.55 3.67
N VAL A 74 -0.73 -3.77 3.17
CA VAL A 74 -1.09 -4.00 1.77
C VAL A 74 -2.60 -3.77 1.66
N THR A 75 -3.00 -2.74 0.93
CA THR A 75 -4.41 -2.38 0.76
C THR A 75 -4.99 -2.89 -0.55
N GLY A 76 -4.15 -3.35 -1.48
CA GLY A 76 -4.57 -3.92 -2.75
C GLY A 76 -3.41 -4.56 -3.52
N PRO A 77 -3.68 -5.20 -4.67
CA PRO A 77 -2.63 -5.68 -5.55
C PRO A 77 -1.79 -4.48 -6.00
N PHE A 78 -0.47 -4.58 -5.85
CA PHE A 78 0.47 -3.50 -6.15
C PHE A 78 0.30 -2.24 -5.29
N GLU A 79 -0.44 -2.28 -4.17
CA GLU A 79 -0.69 -1.09 -3.34
C GLU A 79 -0.37 -1.33 -1.87
N VAL A 80 0.46 -0.44 -1.31
CA VAL A 80 0.82 -0.41 0.11
C VAL A 80 0.48 0.95 0.67
N THR A 81 -0.35 0.96 1.71
CA THR A 81 -0.60 2.14 2.51
C THR A 81 0.29 2.08 3.74
N VAL A 82 1.03 3.15 3.97
CA VAL A 82 1.81 3.34 5.18
C VAL A 82 1.25 4.52 5.96
N TRP A 83 1.29 4.43 7.28
CA TRP A 83 0.87 5.52 8.14
C TRP A 83 1.76 5.65 9.36
N LEU A 84 1.84 6.88 9.86
CA LEU A 84 2.55 7.25 11.07
C LEU A 84 1.67 8.17 11.89
N ALA A 85 1.35 7.78 13.12
CA ALA A 85 0.67 8.63 14.06
C ALA A 85 1.70 9.39 14.91
N MET A 86 1.61 10.72 14.92
CA MET A 86 2.38 11.56 15.82
C MET A 86 1.47 12.25 16.84
N PRO A 87 1.83 12.28 18.12
CA PRO A 87 1.12 13.08 19.10
C PRO A 87 1.31 14.56 18.78
N ARG A 88 0.26 15.37 18.94
CA ARG A 88 0.29 16.82 18.79
C ARG A 88 -0.62 17.42 19.86
N ASP A 89 -0.05 17.56 21.05
CA ASP A 89 -0.76 17.98 22.26
C ASP A 89 -1.85 16.96 22.63
N LEU A 90 -3.10 17.38 22.82
CA LEU A 90 -4.27 16.52 23.06
C LEU A 90 -4.76 15.75 21.82
N HIS A 91 -4.21 16.03 20.64
CA HIS A 91 -4.58 15.38 19.39
C HIS A 91 -3.47 14.47 18.87
N ALA A 92 -3.79 13.63 17.89
CA ALA A 92 -2.79 12.98 17.06
C ALA A 92 -2.83 13.58 15.65
N THR A 93 -1.71 13.58 14.94
CA THR A 93 -1.63 13.87 13.50
C THR A 93 -1.21 12.58 12.83
N ILE A 94 -2.05 12.05 11.93
CA ILE A 94 -1.78 10.80 11.21
C ILE A 94 -1.30 11.17 9.82
N TYR A 95 -0.03 10.86 9.53
CA TYR A 95 0.55 10.96 8.21
C TYR A 95 0.29 9.65 7.48
N THR A 96 -0.59 9.66 6.48
CA THR A 96 -0.89 8.50 5.66
C THR A 96 -0.32 8.71 4.26
N LYS A 97 0.36 7.70 3.72
CA LYS A 97 0.89 7.76 2.36
C LYS A 97 0.65 6.45 1.62
N ARG A 98 0.18 6.56 0.39
CA ARG A 98 -0.07 5.40 -0.48
C ARG A 98 1.03 5.25 -1.51
N PHE A 99 1.56 4.05 -1.61
CA PHE A 99 2.57 3.65 -2.57
C PHE A 99 2.01 2.61 -3.53
N VAL A 100 2.26 2.82 -4.82
CA VAL A 100 2.04 1.81 -5.85
C VAL A 100 3.37 1.14 -6.14
N VAL A 101 3.40 -0.18 -5.98
CA VAL A 101 4.58 -1.03 -6.09
C VAL A 101 4.56 -1.73 -7.45
N TRP A 102 5.48 -1.35 -8.33
CA TRP A 102 5.67 -2.01 -9.61
C TRP A 102 6.98 -2.81 -9.62
N PRO A 103 7.14 -3.80 -10.51
CA PRO A 103 8.40 -4.53 -10.66
C PRO A 103 9.61 -3.62 -10.92
N TRP A 104 9.39 -2.50 -11.60
CA TRP A 104 10.41 -1.53 -12.00
C TRP A 104 10.55 -0.33 -11.05
N GLY A 105 9.77 -0.27 -9.96
CA GLY A 105 9.95 0.81 -9.00
C GLY A 105 8.75 1.08 -8.08
N LEU A 106 8.99 1.94 -7.10
CA LEU A 106 8.00 2.41 -6.14
C LEU A 106 7.53 3.80 -6.57
N ARG A 107 6.21 4.01 -6.62
CA ARG A 107 5.65 5.33 -6.93
C ARG A 107 4.72 5.77 -5.81
N ALA A 108 5.06 6.87 -5.16
CA ALA A 108 4.17 7.54 -4.23
C ALA A 108 2.99 8.15 -4.99
N ARG A 109 1.76 7.89 -4.53
CA ARG A 109 0.54 8.39 -5.19
C ARG A 109 -0.01 9.64 -4.51
N LYS A 110 -0.13 9.62 -3.19
CA LYS A 110 -0.71 10.73 -2.42
C LYS A 110 -0.30 10.63 -0.95
N THR A 111 0.03 11.77 -0.37
CA THR A 111 0.21 11.95 1.07
C THR A 111 -1.05 12.65 1.60
N GLU A 112 -1.66 12.10 2.62
CA GLU A 112 -2.83 12.65 3.30
C GLU A 112 -2.49 12.79 4.78
N VAL A 113 -2.65 14.01 5.31
CA VAL A 113 -2.45 14.32 6.72
C VAL A 113 -3.82 14.40 7.35
N LEU A 114 -4.18 13.39 8.14
CA LEU A 114 -5.45 13.33 8.84
C LEU A 114 -5.26 13.83 10.28
N TYR A 115 -6.11 14.77 10.70
CA TYR A 115 -6.20 15.22 12.09
C TYR A 115 -7.36 14.49 12.75
N PRO A 116 -7.13 13.37 13.47
CA PRO A 116 -8.16 12.78 14.32
C PRO A 116 -8.61 13.81 15.37
N VAL A 117 -9.92 14.04 15.39
CA VAL A 117 -10.64 14.98 16.27
C VAL A 117 -10.62 14.49 17.70
#